data_AF-A0A7V4MZ38-F1
#
_entry.id   AF-A0A7V4MZ38-F1
#
_cell.length_a   1.000
_cell.length_b   1.000
_cell.length_c   1.000
_cell.angle_alpha   90.00
_cell.angle_beta   90.00
_cell.angle_gamma   90.00
#
_symmetry.space_group_name_H-M   'P 1'
#
loop_
_entity.id
_entity.type
_entity.pdbx_description
1 polymer ?
#
loop_
_entity_poly.entity_id
_entity_poly.type
_entity_poly.pdbx_seq_one_letter_code
_entity_poly.pdbx_strand_id
1 'polypeptide(L)'
;MRPEVTPDHRPTWEELVAAEPRLADLLAEARAVSSRGKPHFCANAVWYGYAGHPGIKPRLLRLVGWHAQGEDPILWSSQAYDVAYQTIYRALPDCRACACLRAWT
;
A
#
# COMPACT_ATOMS: atom_id res chain seq x y z
N MET A 1 -10.38 7.87 24.72
CA MET A 1 -11.36 7.28 23.78
C MET A 1 -11.11 7.97 22.45
N ARG A 2 -10.76 7.22 21.40
CA ARG A 2 -10.47 7.82 20.08
C ARG A 2 -11.80 8.27 19.47
N PRO A 3 -11.89 9.48 18.88
CA PRO A 3 -13.15 9.97 18.30
C PRO A 3 -13.61 9.03 17.20
N GLU A 4 -14.91 8.74 17.17
CA GLU A 4 -15.53 7.96 16.11
C GLU A 4 -15.51 8.80 14.82
N VAL A 5 -14.67 8.40 13.86
CA VAL A 5 -14.93 8.75 12.46
C VAL A 5 -16.24 8.06 12.08
N THR A 6 -17.14 8.79 11.45
CA THR A 6 -18.40 8.22 10.97
C THR A 6 -18.09 7.00 10.09
N PRO A 7 -18.70 5.82 10.37
CA PRO A 7 -18.37 4.55 9.72
C PRO A 7 -18.42 4.53 8.18
N ASP A 8 -19.08 5.53 7.58
CA ASP A 8 -19.37 5.60 6.14
C ASP A 8 -18.43 6.52 5.34
N HIS A 9 -17.56 7.31 5.99
CA HIS A 9 -16.67 8.18 5.24
C HIS A 9 -15.51 7.39 4.63
N ARG A 10 -15.47 7.33 3.29
CA ARG A 10 -14.30 6.88 2.53
C ARG A 10 -13.44 8.10 2.18
N PRO A 11 -12.25 8.26 2.77
CA PRO A 11 -11.38 9.38 2.45
C PRO A 11 -10.79 9.24 1.05
N THR A 12 -10.50 10.37 0.42
CA THR A 12 -9.73 10.47 -0.81
C THR A 12 -8.23 10.22 -0.56
N TRP A 13 -7.47 9.98 -1.62
CA TRP A 13 -6.01 9.84 -1.51
C TRP A 13 -5.36 11.14 -1.02
N GLU A 14 -5.84 12.28 -1.51
CA GLU A 14 -5.33 13.60 -1.18
C GLU A 14 -5.52 13.93 0.31
N GLU A 15 -6.68 13.59 0.86
CA GLU A 15 -6.96 13.73 2.30
C GLU A 15 -6.03 12.84 3.15
N LEU A 16 -5.79 11.60 2.72
CA LEU A 16 -4.86 10.71 3.42
C LEU A 16 -3.42 11.23 3.38
N VAL A 17 -2.96 11.76 2.25
CA VAL A 17 -1.60 12.33 2.14
C VAL A 17 -1.48 13.64 2.93
N ALA A 18 -2.52 14.45 2.98
CA ALA A 18 -2.54 15.66 3.81
C ALA A 18 -2.39 15.32 5.30
N ALA A 19 -3.06 14.26 5.76
CA ALA A 19 -2.97 13.77 7.14
C ALA A 19 -1.68 12.99 7.43
N GLU A 20 -1.15 12.23 6.46
CA GLU A 20 0.06 11.41 6.60
C GLU A 20 0.93 11.47 5.33
N PRO A 21 1.84 12.47 5.23
CA PRO A 21 2.66 12.69 4.03
C PRO A 21 3.56 11.50 3.65
N ARG A 22 3.94 10.65 4.60
CA ARG A 22 4.78 9.46 4.32
C ARG A 22 4.08 8.44 3.42
N LEU A 23 2.75 8.52 3.26
CA LEU A 23 2.03 7.74 2.25
C LEU A 23 2.46 8.10 0.82
N ALA A 24 2.75 9.38 0.55
CA ALA A 24 3.28 9.80 -0.75
C ALA A 24 4.68 9.23 -1.02
N ASP A 25 5.52 9.11 0.01
CA ASP A 25 6.83 8.48 -0.11
C ASP A 25 6.72 7.00 -0.49
N LEU A 26 5.78 6.26 0.13
CA LEU A 26 5.53 4.86 -0.25
C LEU A 26 5.00 4.73 -1.69
N LEU A 27 4.17 5.66 -2.14
CA LEU A 27 3.72 5.69 -3.54
C LEU A 27 4.88 5.98 -4.51
N ALA A 28 5.75 6.92 -4.18
CA ALA A 28 6.93 7.23 -4.97
C ALA A 28 7.87 6.02 -5.05
N GLU A 29 8.09 5.33 -3.94
CA GLU A 29 8.86 4.08 -3.89
C GLU A 29 8.25 3.01 -4.80
N ALA A 30 6.94 2.78 -4.72
CA ALA A 30 6.26 1.81 -5.59
C ALA A 30 6.43 2.16 -7.08
N ARG A 31 6.28 3.44 -7.45
CA ARG A 31 6.46 3.92 -8.83
C ARG A 31 7.90 3.81 -9.33
N ALA A 32 8.89 3.87 -8.44
CA ALA A 32 10.29 3.72 -8.79
C ALA A 32 10.67 2.25 -9.10
N VAL A 33 9.82 1.29 -8.75
CA VAL A 33 10.09 -0.13 -9.00
C VAL A 33 10.03 -0.44 -10.50
N SER A 34 11.17 -0.76 -11.08
CA SER A 34 11.26 -1.17 -12.48
C SER A 34 11.34 -2.68 -12.66
N SER A 35 10.49 -3.20 -13.54
CA SER A 35 10.56 -4.57 -14.09
C SER A 35 11.09 -4.61 -15.52
N ARG A 36 11.49 -3.46 -16.09
CA ARG A 36 11.94 -3.38 -17.49
C ARG A 36 13.19 -4.24 -17.71
N GLY A 37 13.18 -5.04 -18.77
CA GLY A 37 14.31 -5.92 -19.13
C GLY A 37 14.47 -7.17 -18.25
N LYS A 38 13.61 -7.41 -17.25
CA LYS A 38 13.71 -8.59 -16.38
C LYS A 38 12.81 -9.73 -16.91
N PRO A 39 13.29 -10.96 -17.07
CA PRO A 39 12.44 -12.08 -17.53
C PRO A 39 11.37 -12.46 -16.49
N HIS A 40 11.64 -12.21 -15.20
CA HIS A 40 10.75 -12.49 -14.07
C HIS A 40 10.52 -11.22 -13.24
N PHE A 41 9.29 -11.04 -12.73
CA PHE A 41 8.97 -10.02 -11.74
C PHE A 41 7.79 -10.44 -10.85
N CYS A 42 7.83 -10.06 -9.57
CA CYS A 42 6.78 -10.38 -8.60
C CYS A 42 6.41 -9.15 -7.76
N ALA A 43 5.24 -8.56 -8.04
CA ALA A 43 4.72 -7.43 -7.27
C ALA A 43 4.51 -7.78 -5.80
N ASN A 44 4.03 -9.01 -5.53
CA ASN A 44 3.84 -9.51 -4.17
C ASN A 44 5.14 -9.60 -3.37
N ALA A 45 6.28 -9.90 -4.02
CA ALA A 45 7.57 -9.93 -3.34
C ALA A 45 7.94 -8.55 -2.82
N VAL A 46 7.80 -7.53 -3.68
CA VAL A 46 8.00 -6.11 -3.32
C VAL A 46 7.03 -5.67 -2.24
N TRP A 47 5.75 -6.06 -2.38
CA TRP A 47 4.69 -5.63 -1.48
C TRP A 47 4.81 -6.21 -0.08
N TYR A 48 4.97 -7.53 0.02
CA TYR A 48 4.98 -8.26 1.29
C TYR A 48 6.36 -8.36 1.93
N GLY A 49 7.45 -8.17 1.16
CA GLY A 49 8.81 -8.16 1.69
C GLY A 49 9.43 -9.55 1.79
N TYR A 50 9.48 -10.26 0.66
CA TYR A 50 10.22 -11.52 0.53
C TYR A 50 11.13 -11.49 -0.70
N ALA A 51 11.95 -12.53 -0.90
CA ALA A 51 12.92 -12.61 -2.01
C ALA A 51 13.86 -11.39 -2.11
N GLY A 52 14.31 -10.88 -0.96
CA GLY A 52 15.25 -9.75 -0.87
C GLY A 52 14.60 -8.37 -0.90
N HIS A 53 13.26 -8.27 -0.90
CA HIS A 53 12.56 -6.99 -0.82
C HIS A 53 12.23 -6.60 0.63
N PRO A 54 12.23 -5.30 0.95
CA PRO A 54 11.95 -4.80 2.30
C PRO A 54 10.47 -4.83 2.69
N GLY A 55 9.55 -4.88 1.72
CA GLY A 55 8.10 -4.88 1.95
C GLY A 55 7.53 -3.47 2.13
N ILE A 56 6.61 -3.09 1.24
CA ILE A 56 5.87 -1.82 1.34
C ILE A 56 4.69 -1.95 2.31
N LYS A 57 3.96 -3.08 2.29
CA LYS A 57 2.78 -3.30 3.13
C LYS A 57 3.06 -3.18 4.65
N PRO A 58 4.15 -3.75 5.20
CA PRO A 58 4.43 -3.61 6.63
C PRO A 58 4.69 -2.16 7.08
N ARG A 59 5.16 -1.30 6.17
CA ARG A 59 5.33 0.14 6.42
C ARG A 59 4.00 0.87 6.29
N LEU A 60 3.19 0.55 5.27
CA LEU A 60 1.84 1.08 5.09
C LEU A 60 0.97 0.91 6.34
N LEU A 61 0.99 -0.29 6.94
CA LEU A 61 0.17 -0.61 8.13
C LEU A 61 0.43 0.29 9.34
N ARG A 62 1.60 0.93 9.42
CA ARG A 62 1.93 1.88 10.51
C ARG A 62 1.42 3.29 10.22
N LEU A 63 1.06 3.58 8.98
CA LEU A 63 0.65 4.90 8.51
C LEU A 63 -0.87 5.03 8.39
N VAL A 64 -1.56 3.97 8.01
CA VAL A 64 -3.02 3.99 7.75
C VAL A 64 -3.67 2.65 8.06
N GLY A 65 -4.94 2.69 8.44
CA GLY A 65 -5.75 1.58 8.92
C GLY A 65 -5.77 1.47 10.45
N TRP A 66 -6.32 0.38 10.96
CA TRP A 66 -6.51 0.15 12.40
C TRP A 66 -5.21 0.12 13.22
N HIS A 67 -4.07 -0.15 12.55
CA HIS A 67 -2.74 -0.19 13.16
C HIS A 67 -1.92 1.09 12.94
N ALA A 68 -2.53 2.13 12.33
CA ALA A 68 -1.88 3.40 12.13
C ALA A 68 -1.47 4.05 13.46
N GLN A 69 -0.30 4.68 13.45
CA GLN A 69 0.30 5.33 14.61
C GLN A 69 0.12 6.86 14.60
N GLY A 70 -0.30 7.45 13.46
CA GLY A 70 -0.63 8.87 13.37
C GLY A 70 -1.90 9.19 14.15
N GLU A 71 -2.08 10.45 14.57
CA GLU A 71 -3.16 10.88 15.46
C GLU A 71 -4.46 11.27 14.75
N ASP A 72 -4.40 11.53 13.44
CA ASP A 72 -5.56 11.96 12.66
C ASP A 72 -6.58 10.79 12.50
N PRO A 73 -7.82 10.96 12.99
CA PRO A 73 -8.84 9.92 12.89
C PRO A 73 -9.11 9.44 11.45
N ILE A 74 -8.92 10.28 10.43
CA ILE A 74 -9.17 9.91 9.03
C ILE A 74 -8.31 8.72 8.57
N LEU A 75 -7.17 8.50 9.22
CA LEU A 75 -6.25 7.40 8.94
C LEU A 75 -6.77 6.07 9.49
N TRP A 76 -7.76 6.07 10.38
CA TRP A 76 -8.09 4.93 11.25
C TRP A 76 -9.36 4.20 10.82
N SER A 77 -9.44 3.83 9.54
CA SER A 77 -10.56 3.02 9.03
C SER A 77 -10.09 1.99 8.02
N SER A 78 -10.92 0.96 7.82
CA SER A 78 -10.71 -0.01 6.74
C SER A 78 -10.76 0.68 5.38
N GLN A 79 -11.63 1.68 5.21
CA GLN A 79 -11.77 2.47 3.98
C GLN A 79 -10.49 3.27 3.66
N ALA A 80 -9.88 3.91 4.67
CA ALA A 80 -8.62 4.61 4.54
C ALA A 80 -7.49 3.65 4.11
N TYR A 81 -7.42 2.49 4.77
CA TYR A 81 -6.47 1.44 4.41
C TYR A 81 -6.70 0.95 2.98
N ASP A 82 -7.93 0.69 2.56
CA ASP A 82 -8.27 0.19 1.23
C ASP A 82 -7.85 1.18 0.13
N VAL A 83 -8.10 2.48 0.34
CA VAL A 83 -7.70 3.53 -0.61
C VAL A 83 -6.18 3.55 -0.74
N ALA A 84 -5.43 3.63 0.36
CA ALA A 84 -3.98 3.66 0.31
C ALA A 84 -3.37 2.36 -0.25
N TYR A 85 -3.91 1.20 0.17
CA TYR A 85 -3.50 -0.10 -0.33
C TYR A 85 -3.64 -0.18 -1.84
N GLN A 86 -4.82 0.14 -2.38
CA GLN A 86 -5.08 0.03 -3.82
C GLN A 86 -4.22 1.00 -4.62
N THR A 87 -4.10 2.25 -4.17
CA THR A 87 -3.28 3.28 -4.84
C THR A 87 -1.83 2.85 -4.95
N ILE A 88 -1.21 2.42 -3.84
CA ILE A 88 0.21 2.09 -3.82
C ILE A 88 0.48 0.73 -4.48
N TYR A 89 -0.34 -0.28 -4.23
CA TYR A 89 -0.14 -1.61 -4.85
C TYR A 89 -0.28 -1.57 -6.37
N ARG A 90 -1.28 -0.84 -6.90
CA ARG A 90 -1.49 -0.69 -8.36
C ARG A 90 -0.38 0.10 -9.06
N ALA A 91 0.47 0.82 -8.31
CA ALA A 91 1.63 1.50 -8.88
C ALA A 91 2.81 0.56 -9.16
N LEU A 92 2.79 -0.66 -8.60
CA LEU A 92 3.81 -1.67 -8.88
C LEU A 92 3.63 -2.25 -10.29
N PRO A 93 4.71 -2.69 -10.96
CA PRO A 93 4.59 -3.45 -12.20
C PRO A 93 3.82 -4.75 -12.00
N ASP A 94 3.13 -5.22 -13.05
CA ASP A 94 2.46 -6.51 -13.00
C ASP A 94 3.43 -7.67 -12.78
N CYS A 95 2.93 -8.71 -12.10
CA CYS A 95 3.64 -9.98 -11.98
C CYS A 95 3.94 -10.57 -13.37
N ARG A 96 5.14 -11.14 -13.55
CA ARG A 96 5.55 -11.81 -14.79
C ARG A 96 6.37 -13.06 -14.45
N ALA A 97 5.94 -14.20 -14.99
CA ALA A 97 6.61 -15.50 -14.84
C ALA A 97 6.90 -15.93 -13.39
N CYS A 98 6.17 -15.41 -12.41
CA CYS A 98 6.35 -15.72 -10.98
C CYS A 98 5.29 -16.71 -10.48
N ALA A 99 5.54 -17.34 -9.33
CA ALA A 99 4.65 -18.34 -8.73
C ALA A 99 3.23 -17.81 -8.44
N CYS A 100 3.04 -16.50 -8.26
CA CYS A 100 1.72 -15.91 -8.06
C CYS A 100 0.76 -16.11 -9.25
N LEU A 101 1.29 -16.41 -10.44
CA LEU A 101 0.50 -16.67 -11.65
C LEU A 101 0.24 -18.16 -11.90
N ARG A 102 0.83 -19.07 -11.10
CA ARG A 102 0.77 -20.53 -11.31
C ARG A 102 -0.52 -21.22 -10.84
N ALA A 103 -1.49 -20.47 -10.32
CA ALA A 103 -2.74 -21.02 -9.78
C ALA A 103 -3.92 -21.04 -10.77
N TRP A 104 -3.67 -20.84 -12.07
CA TRP A 104 -4.71 -20.74 -13.11
C TRP A 104 -4.38 -21.55 -14.39
N THR A 105 -3.63 -22.63 -14.25
CA THR A 105 -3.33 -23.63 -15.30
C THR A 105 -3.46 -25.01 -14.71
#